data_AF-A0A2A3D522-F1
#
_entry.id   AF-A0A2A3D522-F1
#
_cell.length_a   1.000
_cell.length_b   1.000
_cell.length_c   1.000
_cell.angle_alpha   90.00
_cell.angle_beta   90.00
_cell.angle_gamma   90.00
#
_symmetry.space_group_name_H-M   'P 1'
#
loop_
_entity.id
_entity.type
_entity.pdbx_description
1 polymer ?
#
loop_
_entity_poly.entity_id
_entity_poly.type
_entity_poly.pdbx_seq_one_letter_code
_entity_poly.pdbx_strand_id
1 'polypeptide(L)'
;MRRASYTELAITPGAVFIVDRCRPGLPSVTNDAERLVEQCLAAYGERRIIYRDSQGEWAELLHTGIQFRRFASYTDRTPDEEAA
;
A
#
# COMPACT_ATOMS: atom_id res chain seq x y z
N MET A 1 10.78 -18.53 2.67
CA MET A 1 10.81 -17.06 2.43
C MET A 1 9.73 -16.42 3.27
N ARG A 2 10.11 -15.52 4.18
CA ARG A 2 9.19 -14.78 5.07
C ARG A 2 8.58 -13.63 4.27
N ARG A 3 7.25 -13.59 4.13
CA ARG A 3 6.53 -12.65 3.26
C ARG A 3 6.03 -11.45 4.07
N ALA A 4 6.18 -10.24 3.54
CA ALA A 4 5.42 -9.09 4.02
C ALA A 4 3.91 -9.40 3.99
N SER A 5 3.19 -8.98 5.02
CA SER A 5 1.75 -9.19 5.15
C SER A 5 1.08 -7.84 5.29
N TYR A 6 0.06 -7.57 4.47
CA TYR A 6 -0.75 -6.36 4.57
C TYR A 6 -2.21 -6.72 4.86
N THR A 7 -2.99 -5.73 5.28
CA THR A 7 -4.46 -5.82 5.35
C THR A 7 -5.05 -4.73 4.47
N GLU A 8 -6.03 -5.06 3.63
CA GLU A 8 -6.83 -4.03 2.96
C GLU A 8 -7.71 -3.29 3.97
N LEU A 9 -7.58 -1.97 4.02
CA LEU A 9 -8.44 -1.08 4.80
C LEU A 9 -9.68 -0.68 3.99
N ALA A 10 -9.46 -0.25 2.74
CA ALA A 10 -10.51 0.22 1.85
C ALA A 10 -10.09 0.07 0.38
N ILE A 11 -11.06 -0.17 -0.49
CA ILE A 11 -10.86 -0.22 -1.93
C ILE A 11 -11.85 0.77 -2.55
N THR A 12 -11.33 1.80 -3.20
CA THR A 12 -12.13 2.77 -3.96
C THR A 12 -11.89 2.57 -5.46
N PRO A 13 -12.69 3.19 -6.34
CA PRO A 13 -12.45 3.13 -7.77
C PRO A 13 -11.06 3.63 -8.18
N GLY A 14 -10.50 4.60 -7.44
CA GLY A 14 -9.22 5.25 -7.76
C GLY A 14 -8.02 4.79 -6.93
N ALA A 15 -8.21 4.15 -5.78
CA ALA A 15 -7.14 3.79 -4.87
C ALA A 15 -7.44 2.55 -4.01
N VAL A 16 -6.39 1.86 -3.60
CA VAL A 16 -6.42 0.76 -2.63
C VAL A 16 -5.63 1.21 -1.41
N PHE A 17 -6.28 1.19 -0.26
CA PHE A 17 -5.68 1.52 1.03
C PHE A 17 -5.31 0.22 1.74
N ILE A 18 -4.03 0.06 2.06
CA ILE A 18 -3.51 -1.10 2.77
C ILE A 18 -2.78 -0.67 4.04
N VAL A 19 -2.70 -1.56 5.02
CA VAL A 19 -1.92 -1.36 6.25
C VAL A 19 -0.82 -2.40 6.32
N ASP A 20 0.41 -1.96 6.59
CA ASP A 20 1.51 -2.86 6.90
C ASP A 20 1.22 -3.58 8.22
N ARG A 21 1.02 -4.90 8.16
CA ARG A 21 1.05 -5.74 9.37
C ARG A 21 2.50 -6.06 9.67
N CYS A 22 3.25 -5.03 10.08
CA CYS A 22 4.64 -5.17 10.48
C CYS A 22 4.70 -6.11 11.69
N ARG A 23 5.07 -7.38 11.47
CA ARG A 23 5.28 -8.37 12.53
C ARG A 23 6.77 -8.42 12.87
N PRO A 24 7.16 -8.53 14.15
CA PRO A 24 8.55 -8.67 14.51
C PRO A 24 9.19 -9.86 13.79
N GLY A 25 10.23 -9.58 12.98
CA GLY A 25 10.98 -10.60 12.23
C GLY A 25 10.47 -10.95 10.82
N LEU A 26 9.51 -10.19 10.26
CA LEU A 26 9.17 -10.19 8.83
C LEU A 26 9.70 -8.92 8.15
N PRO A 27 10.11 -8.98 6.86
CA PRO A 27 10.42 -7.78 6.10
C PRO A 27 9.18 -6.87 6.01
N SER A 28 9.33 -5.59 6.34
CA SER A 28 8.29 -4.57 6.18
C SER A 28 7.90 -4.40 4.71
N VAL A 29 6.74 -3.78 4.44
CA VAL A 29 6.28 -3.44 3.08
C VAL A 29 7.36 -2.72 2.26
N THR A 30 8.21 -1.92 2.90
CA THR A 30 9.37 -1.24 2.30
C THR A 30 10.43 -2.17 1.72
N ASN A 31 10.55 -3.40 2.19
CA ASN A 31 11.56 -4.37 1.73
C ASN A 31 11.05 -5.31 0.64
N ASP A 32 9.77 -5.25 0.30
CA ASP A 32 9.09 -6.12 -0.69
C ASP A 32 8.16 -5.28 -1.60
N ALA A 33 8.47 -3.99 -1.78
CA ALA A 33 7.61 -3.01 -2.43
C ALA A 33 7.26 -3.37 -3.89
N GLU A 34 8.24 -3.86 -4.66
CA GLU A 34 8.04 -4.29 -6.04
C GLU A 34 7.03 -5.43 -6.13
N ARG A 35 7.18 -6.45 -5.27
CA ARG A 35 6.27 -7.59 -5.24
C ARG A 35 4.87 -7.20 -4.78
N LEU A 36 4.79 -6.28 -3.81
CA LEU A 36 3.51 -5.80 -3.32
C LEU A 36 2.75 -5.01 -4.39
N VAL A 37 3.47 -4.16 -5.15
CA VAL A 37 2.90 -3.49 -6.32
C VAL A 37 2.43 -4.50 -7.36
N GLU A 38 3.23 -5.51 -7.70
CA GLU A 38 2.83 -6.56 -8.64
C GLU A 38 1.55 -7.29 -8.20
N GLN A 39 1.47 -7.66 -6.92
CA GLN A 39 0.28 -8.31 -6.36
C GLN A 39 -0.95 -7.40 -6.37
N CYS A 40 -0.78 -6.14 -5.98
CA CYS A 40 -1.86 -5.17 -6.00
C CYS A 40 -2.31 -4.86 -7.42
N LEU A 41 -1.40 -4.74 -8.39
CA LEU A 41 -1.75 -4.56 -9.80
C LEU A 41 -2.50 -5.78 -10.36
N ALA A 42 -2.07 -6.99 -10.00
CA ALA A 42 -2.75 -8.21 -10.42
C ALA A 42 -4.16 -8.36 -9.81
N ALA A 43 -4.35 -7.92 -8.56
CA ALA A 43 -5.63 -8.02 -7.85
C ALA A 43 -6.59 -6.87 -8.15
N TYR A 44 -6.05 -5.65 -8.27
CA TYR A 44 -6.80 -4.39 -8.28
C TYR A 44 -6.58 -3.55 -9.55
N GLY A 45 -5.76 -3.98 -10.49
CA GLY A 45 -5.43 -3.21 -11.69
C GLY A 45 -4.58 -1.97 -11.38
N GLU A 46 -4.57 -0.99 -12.30
CA GLU A 46 -3.73 0.21 -12.24
C GLU A 46 -4.19 1.28 -11.22
N ARG A 47 -4.80 0.87 -10.11
CA ARG A 47 -5.25 1.78 -9.04
C ARG A 47 -4.07 2.27 -8.21
N ARG A 48 -4.19 3.46 -7.62
CA ARG A 48 -3.19 3.99 -6.68
C ARG A 48 -3.08 3.06 -5.47
N ILE A 49 -1.86 2.77 -5.04
CA ILE A 49 -1.62 1.92 -3.86
C ILE A 49 -1.16 2.81 -2.72
N ILE A 50 -2.04 3.01 -1.75
CA ILE A 50 -1.78 3.82 -0.57
C ILE A 50 -1.56 2.87 0.60
N TYR A 51 -0.39 2.94 1.24
CA TYR A 51 -0.10 2.14 2.42
C TYR A 51 0.04 3.03 3.66
N ARG A 52 -0.43 2.48 4.78
CA ARG A 52 -0.16 3.02 6.11
C ARG A 52 0.94 2.21 6.77
N ASP A 53 1.96 2.89 7.27
CA ASP A 53 3.04 2.24 8.00
C ASP A 53 2.66 1.96 9.46
N SER A 54 3.58 1.33 10.20
CA SER A 54 3.40 1.02 11.62
C SER A 54 3.37 2.25 12.55
N GLN A 55 3.88 3.40 12.10
CA GLN A 55 3.81 4.67 12.82
C GLN A 55 2.48 5.39 12.55
N GLY A 56 1.66 4.85 11.66
CA GLY A 56 0.37 5.39 11.29
C GLY A 56 0.45 6.44 10.19
N GLU A 57 1.62 6.62 9.56
CA GLU A 57 1.84 7.55 8.46
C GLU A 57 1.37 6.94 7.14
N TRP A 58 0.71 7.76 6.32
CA TRP A 58 0.25 7.37 4.99
C TRP A 58 1.28 7.73 3.93
N ALA A 59 1.58 6.77 3.08
CA ALA A 59 2.42 6.95 1.92
C ALA A 59 1.85 6.21 0.72
N GLU A 60 2.20 6.69 -0.46
CA GLU A 60 1.81 6.10 -1.74
C GLU A 60 2.98 5.33 -2.33
N LEU A 61 2.69 4.12 -2.81
CA LEU A 61 3.58 3.37 -3.68
C LEU A 61 3.33 3.84 -5.10
N LEU A 62 4.13 4.78 -5.58
CA LEU A 62 4.06 5.20 -6.97
C LEU A 62 4.53 4.06 -7.87
N HIS A 63 3.74 3.73 -8.87
CA HIS A 63 4.05 2.73 -9.88
C HIS A 63 3.69 3.22 -11.28
N THR A 64 4.30 2.63 -12.31
CA THR A 64 4.00 2.93 -13.72
C THR A 64 2.89 2.04 -14.31
N GLY A 65 2.15 1.34 -13.45
CA GLY A 65 1.13 0.35 -13.85
C GLY A 65 1.70 -1.05 -14.08
N ILE A 66 3.03 -1.17 -14.14
CA ILE A 66 3.75 -2.43 -14.31
C ILE A 66 4.92 -2.58 -13.35
N GLN A 67 5.48 -1.48 -12.82
CA GLN A 67 6.61 -1.54 -11.89
C GLN A 67 6.49 -0.47 -10.80
N PHE A 68 6.92 -0.81 -9.59
CA PHE A 68 7.12 0.14 -8.51
C PHE A 68 8.22 1.15 -8.87
N ARG A 69 7.99 2.42 -8.54
CA ARG A 69 8.84 3.55 -8.90
C ARG A 69 9.52 4.13 -7.68
N ARG A 70 8.74 4.50 -6.66
CA ARG A 70 9.22 5.06 -5.38
C ARG A 70 8.07 5.21 -4.40
N PHE A 71 8.42 5.47 -3.15
CA PHE A 71 7.48 5.97 -2.16
C PHE A 71 7.30 7.49 -2.30
N ALA A 72 6.08 7.95 -2.09
CA ALA A 72 5.75 9.36 -1.91
C ALA A 72 4.87 9.53 -0.67
N SER A 73 4.98 10.66 0.02
CA SER A 73 4.04 10.97 1.11
C SER A 73 2.63 11.15 0.56
N TYR A 74 1.64 10.58 1.23
CA TYR A 74 0.24 10.73 0.86
C TYR A 74 -0.45 11.63 1.88
N THR A 75 -0.91 12.81 1.43
CA THR A 75 -1.61 13.81 2.26
C THR A 75 -3.02 14.08 1.75
N ASP A 76 -3.51 13.24 0.83
CA ASP A 76 -4.84 13.33 0.26
C ASP A 76 -5.89 12.66 1.16
N ARG A 77 -7.16 12.71 0.76
CA ARG A 77 -8.29 12.20 1.53
C ARG A 77 -8.11 10.71 1.87
N THR A 78 -8.11 10.44 3.16
CA THR A 78 -8.03 9.08 3.70
C THR A 78 -9.43 8.45 3.79
N PRO A 79 -9.55 7.11 3.76
CA PRO A 79 -10.85 6.45 3.86
C PRO A 79 -11.57 6.75 5.18
N ASP A 80 -10.83 7.14 6.23
CA ASP A 80 -11.40 7.62 7.50
C ASP A 80 -12.20 8.93 7.35
N GLU A 81 -11.88 9.77 6.35
CA GLU A 81 -12.58 11.04 6.10
C GLU A 81 -13.84 10.89 5.22
N GLU A 82 -14.01 9.76 4.54
CA GLU A 82 -15.21 9.49 3.71
C GLU A 82 -16.40 8.97 4.54
N ALA A 83 -16.15 8.53 5.78
CA ALA A 83 -17.16 8.01 6.69
C ALA A 83 -17.75 9.06 7.67
N ALA A 84 -17.39 10.35 7.52
CA ALA A 84 -17.83 11.45 8.37
C ALA A 84 -18.97 12.29 7.77
#